data_AF-A0A967GRA9-F1
#
_entry.id   AF-A0A967GRA9-F1
#
_cell.length_a   1.000
_cell.length_b   1.000
_cell.length_c   1.000
_cell.angle_alpha   90.00
_cell.angle_beta   90.00
_cell.angle_gamma   90.00
#
_symmetry.space_group_name_H-M   'P 1'
#
loop_
_entity.id
_entity.type
_entity.pdbx_description
1 polymer ?
#
loop_
_entity_poly.entity_id
_entity_poly.type
_entity_poly.pdbx_seq_one_letter_code
_entity_poly.pdbx_strand_id
1 'polypeptide(L)'
;LEADTLLLDDGLQYLHLDHEYDLVLIDQNAPFGTRALLPRGTLREPPRNLCRASHIMITKCQGLTDSKLLQELEKHNPAAEILETTHAPQYLERVFGTGRLTLENLRGRYVAAISAIAVPESFEGLLKELGAKVEFHRTFTDHHPFTQREVDRFMTRCIQRDIELIVTTEKDAVRFPRPSELDVDIYFLRIEVEILRGQDIWERFIDRIASPRDRAPADLAEQRLILDPIGS
;
A
#
# COMPACT_ATOMS: atom_id res chain seq x y z
N LEU A 1 5.33 -10.24 -25.16
CA LEU A 1 5.22 -9.05 -24.32
C LEU A 1 6.38 -8.15 -24.68
N GLU A 2 6.13 -6.98 -25.26
CA GLU A 2 7.14 -5.92 -25.45
C GLU A 2 7.23 -5.12 -24.16
N ALA A 3 7.71 -5.77 -23.08
CA ALA A 3 7.88 -5.14 -21.78
C ALA A 3 9.37 -5.09 -21.45
N ASP A 4 9.87 -3.89 -21.15
CA ASP A 4 11.28 -3.67 -20.79
C ASP A 4 11.54 -3.97 -19.30
N THR A 5 10.50 -3.80 -18.47
CA THR A 5 10.55 -3.91 -17.01
C THR A 5 9.37 -4.73 -16.49
N LEU A 6 9.64 -5.66 -15.58
CA LEU A 6 8.65 -6.43 -14.86
C LEU A 6 8.62 -5.99 -13.39
N LEU A 7 7.46 -5.57 -12.90
CA LEU A 7 7.25 -5.29 -11.48
C LEU A 7 6.53 -6.47 -10.84
N LEU A 8 7.16 -7.09 -9.84
CA LEU A 8 6.55 -8.14 -9.04
C LEU A 8 5.98 -7.55 -7.76
N ASP A 9 4.66 -7.44 -7.69
CA ASP A 9 3.96 -7.15 -6.43
C ASP A 9 4.08 -8.36 -5.49
N ASP A 10 4.48 -8.15 -4.24
CA ASP A 10 4.80 -9.20 -3.26
C ASP A 10 5.82 -10.26 -3.75
N GLY A 11 6.78 -9.83 -4.59
CA GLY A 11 7.72 -10.72 -5.28
C GLY A 11 8.88 -11.29 -4.45
N LEU A 12 9.21 -10.76 -3.27
CA LEU A 12 10.47 -11.05 -2.56
C LEU A 12 10.72 -12.55 -2.29
N GLN A 13 9.66 -13.35 -2.12
CA GLN A 13 9.75 -14.80 -1.90
C GLN A 13 9.85 -15.62 -3.20
N TYR A 14 9.64 -15.01 -4.36
CA TYR A 14 9.59 -15.70 -5.65
C TYR A 14 10.99 -15.93 -6.23
N LEU A 15 11.76 -16.81 -5.58
CA LEU A 15 13.17 -17.06 -5.91
C LEU A 15 13.40 -17.78 -7.26
N HIS A 16 12.34 -18.15 -7.98
CA HIS A 16 12.44 -18.79 -9.30
C HIS A 16 12.67 -17.78 -10.43
N LEU A 17 12.52 -16.48 -10.16
CA LEU A 17 12.93 -15.42 -11.06
C LEU A 17 14.18 -14.74 -10.51
N ASP A 18 15.14 -14.45 -11.38
CA ASP A 18 16.28 -13.62 -11.00
C ASP A 18 15.82 -12.17 -10.86
N HIS A 19 15.89 -11.64 -9.65
CA HIS A 19 15.54 -10.26 -9.36
C HIS A 19 16.77 -9.39 -9.53
N GLU A 20 16.67 -8.37 -10.38
CA GLU A 20 17.75 -7.40 -10.48
C GLU A 20 17.74 -6.42 -9.29
N TYR A 21 16.55 -6.00 -8.87
CA TYR A 21 16.36 -5.12 -7.74
C TYR A 21 15.23 -5.65 -6.84
N ASP A 22 15.56 -5.86 -5.58
CA ASP A 22 14.58 -6.09 -4.52
C ASP A 22 14.38 -4.80 -3.72
N LEU A 23 13.15 -4.27 -3.69
CA LEU A 23 12.71 -3.20 -2.79
C LEU A 23 11.89 -3.82 -1.66
N VAL A 24 12.42 -3.80 -0.43
CA VAL A 24 11.74 -4.38 0.73
C VAL A 24 11.07 -3.30 1.56
N LEU A 25 9.78 -3.48 1.86
CA LEU A 25 9.01 -2.58 2.72
C LEU A 25 9.12 -3.02 4.18
N ILE A 26 9.44 -2.09 5.08
CA ILE A 26 9.48 -2.30 6.53
C ILE A 26 8.54 -1.29 7.21
N ASP A 27 7.57 -1.75 7.98
CA ASP A 27 6.69 -0.88 8.77
C ASP A 27 7.45 -0.36 10.01
N GLN A 28 7.61 0.97 10.12
CA GLN A 28 8.29 1.58 11.27
C GLN A 28 7.59 1.30 12.61
N ASN A 29 6.26 1.11 12.60
CA ASN A 29 5.48 0.94 13.82
C ASN A 29 5.47 -0.52 14.31
N ALA A 30 5.86 -1.46 13.45
CA ALA A 30 5.95 -2.88 13.78
C ALA A 30 7.11 -3.55 13.02
N PRO A 31 8.36 -3.09 13.19
CA PRO A 31 9.49 -3.64 12.45
C PRO A 31 9.68 -5.11 12.83
N PHE A 32 9.65 -5.97 11.81
CA PHE A 32 9.69 -7.42 11.96
C PHE A 32 8.51 -8.04 12.74
N GLY A 33 7.42 -7.29 12.94
CA GLY A 33 6.19 -7.73 13.60
C GLY A 33 6.43 -8.45 14.93
N THR A 34 5.97 -9.70 15.05
CA THR A 34 6.15 -10.50 16.28
C THR A 34 7.53 -11.16 16.40
N ARG A 35 8.44 -10.91 15.45
CA ARG A 35 9.79 -11.50 15.35
C ARG A 35 9.82 -13.03 15.22
N ALA A 36 8.67 -13.67 15.03
CA ALA A 36 8.55 -15.10 14.79
C ALA A 36 8.06 -15.37 13.36
N LEU A 37 8.54 -16.47 12.78
CA LEU A 37 8.07 -16.95 11.49
C LEU A 37 6.64 -17.48 11.58
N LEU A 38 5.90 -17.43 10.47
CA LEU A 38 4.64 -18.13 10.31
C LEU A 38 4.81 -19.64 10.64
N PRO A 39 3.83 -20.29 11.28
CA PRO A 39 2.55 -19.74 11.76
C PRO A 39 2.61 -19.09 13.15
N ARG A 40 3.77 -19.14 13.84
CA ARG A 40 3.92 -18.62 15.21
C ARG A 40 3.91 -17.08 15.26
N GLY A 41 4.30 -16.43 14.18
CA GLY A 41 4.33 -14.98 14.06
C GLY A 41 4.01 -14.50 12.66
N THR A 42 4.36 -13.25 12.37
CA THR A 42 3.95 -12.56 11.13
C THR A 42 5.02 -12.60 10.03
N LEU A 43 6.23 -13.07 10.33
CA LEU A 43 7.31 -13.08 9.35
C LEU A 43 7.16 -14.26 8.37
N ARG A 44 7.21 -13.97 7.07
CA ARG A 44 7.30 -15.01 6.01
C ARG A 44 8.72 -15.57 5.91
N GLU A 45 9.72 -14.72 6.16
CA GLU A 45 11.14 -15.04 6.10
C GLU A 45 11.89 -14.38 7.26
N PRO A 46 13.04 -14.93 7.68
CA PRO A 46 13.83 -14.38 8.77
C PRO A 46 14.51 -13.06 8.33
N PRO A 47 14.74 -12.09 9.24
CA PRO A 47 15.32 -10.78 8.91
C PRO A 47 16.66 -10.84 8.18
N ARG A 48 17.45 -11.90 8.39
CA ARG A 48 18.71 -12.12 7.66
C ARG A 48 18.56 -12.14 6.13
N ASN A 49 17.37 -12.46 5.61
CA ASN A 49 17.13 -12.49 4.16
C ASN A 49 17.01 -11.07 3.56
N LEU A 50 16.99 -10.02 4.39
CA LEU A 50 17.18 -8.64 3.93
C LEU A 50 18.51 -8.43 3.20
N CYS A 51 19.49 -9.33 3.33
CA CYS A 51 20.73 -9.29 2.54
C CYS A 51 20.51 -9.29 1.02
N ARG A 52 19.32 -9.71 0.53
CA ARG A 52 18.94 -9.64 -0.88
C ARG A 52 18.40 -8.28 -1.31
N ALA A 53 17.93 -7.47 -0.36
CA ALA A 53 17.36 -6.17 -0.65
C ALA A 53 18.40 -5.25 -1.29
N SER A 54 18.06 -4.71 -2.46
CA SER A 54 18.81 -3.58 -3.04
C SER A 54 18.44 -2.27 -2.34
N HIS A 55 17.17 -2.14 -1.98
CA HIS A 55 16.61 -0.97 -1.33
C HIS A 55 15.69 -1.40 -0.20
N ILE A 56 15.65 -0.61 0.87
CA ILE A 56 14.71 -0.79 1.97
C ILE A 56 13.90 0.50 2.11
N MET A 57 12.59 0.40 1.95
CA MET A 57 11.67 1.50 2.22
C MET A 57 11.04 1.31 3.59
N ILE A 58 11.40 2.19 4.52
CA ILE A 58 10.77 2.28 5.82
C ILE A 58 9.49 3.07 5.63
N THR A 59 8.36 2.45 5.97
CA THR A 59 7.01 2.96 5.73
C THR A 59 6.35 3.44 7.01
N LYS A 60 5.34 4.29 6.87
CA LYS A 60 4.51 4.84 7.98
C LYS A 60 5.33 5.61 9.00
N CYS A 61 6.36 6.32 8.53
CA CYS A 61 7.17 7.19 9.37
C CYS A 61 6.32 8.37 9.88
N GLN A 62 6.36 8.60 11.19
CA GLN A 62 5.74 9.77 11.85
C GLN A 62 6.82 10.75 12.33
N GLY A 63 7.78 11.05 11.46
CA GLY A 63 8.99 11.81 11.78
C GLY A 63 10.26 10.97 11.58
N LEU A 64 11.29 11.21 12.40
CA LEU A 64 12.56 10.51 12.28
C LEU A 64 12.43 9.03 12.62
N THR A 65 12.99 8.16 11.77
CA THR A 65 13.10 6.73 12.06
C THR A 65 13.92 6.46 13.33
N ASP A 66 13.51 5.47 14.12
CA ASP A 66 14.26 5.03 15.30
C ASP A 66 15.67 4.56 14.91
N SER A 67 16.68 5.18 15.52
CA SER A 67 18.09 4.78 15.41
C SER A 67 18.34 3.28 15.61
N LYS A 68 17.56 2.61 16.47
CA LYS A 68 17.66 1.16 16.70
C LYS A 68 17.25 0.35 15.48
N LEU A 69 16.18 0.77 14.80
CA LEU A 69 15.74 0.12 13.56
C LEU A 69 16.80 0.27 12.49
N LEU A 70 17.34 1.47 12.29
CA LEU A 70 18.42 1.70 11.31
C LEU A 70 19.64 0.81 11.59
N GLN A 71 20.08 0.71 12.85
CA GLN A 71 21.17 -0.18 13.24
C GLN A 71 20.84 -1.67 13.02
N GLU A 72 19.59 -2.09 13.21
CA GLU A 72 19.16 -3.47 12.95
C GLU A 72 19.14 -3.79 11.45
N LEU A 73 18.68 -2.85 10.62
CA LEU A 73 18.71 -2.97 9.16
C LEU A 73 20.16 -3.03 8.64
N GLU A 74 21.03 -2.14 9.11
CA GLU A 74 22.46 -2.11 8.73
C GLU A 74 23.17 -3.43 9.08
N LYS A 75 22.84 -4.06 10.21
CA LYS A 75 23.37 -5.39 10.57
C LYS A 75 22.95 -6.48 9.61
N HIS A 76 21.73 -6.42 9.06
CA HIS A 76 21.22 -7.42 8.14
C HIS A 76 21.66 -7.17 6.70
N ASN A 77 21.77 -5.90 6.31
CA ASN A 77 22.22 -5.50 4.99
C ASN A 77 22.85 -4.09 5.03
N PRO A 78 24.18 -3.99 5.14
CA PRO A 78 24.87 -2.70 5.15
C PRO A 78 24.96 -2.05 3.76
N ALA A 79 24.61 -2.78 2.69
CA ALA A 79 24.71 -2.31 1.31
C ALA A 79 23.38 -1.74 0.77
N ALA A 80 22.25 -2.02 1.42
CA ALA A 80 20.95 -1.55 0.96
C ALA A 80 20.82 -0.03 1.11
N GLU A 81 20.35 0.64 0.05
CA GLU A 81 19.97 2.05 0.14
C GLU A 81 18.62 2.16 0.88
N ILE A 82 18.54 3.04 1.89
CA ILE A 82 17.36 3.19 2.75
C ILE A 82 16.64 4.49 2.41
N LEU A 83 15.32 4.40 2.20
CA LEU A 83 14.44 5.57 2.12
C LEU A 83 13.33 5.49 3.17
N GLU A 84 12.84 6.64 3.61
CA GLU A 84 11.82 6.78 4.66
C GLU A 84 10.57 7.42 4.04
N THR A 85 9.40 6.82 4.26
CA THR A 85 8.14 7.27 3.69
C THR A 85 7.02 7.32 4.71
N THR A 86 6.04 8.15 4.42
CA THR A 86 4.80 8.23 5.19
C THR A 86 3.58 8.15 4.29
N HIS A 87 2.42 7.97 4.91
CA HIS A 87 1.14 8.11 4.23
C HIS A 87 0.65 9.53 4.41
N ALA A 88 0.57 10.27 3.30
CA ALA A 88 0.14 11.65 3.26
C ALA A 88 -1.28 11.73 2.68
N PRO A 89 -2.31 11.98 3.52
CA PRO A 89 -3.64 12.30 3.02
C PRO A 89 -3.59 13.55 2.14
N GLN A 90 -4.32 13.54 1.03
CA GLN A 90 -4.30 14.64 0.06
C GLN A 90 -5.63 15.39 0.05
N TYR A 91 -6.71 14.68 -0.26
CA TYR A 91 -8.05 15.23 -0.41
C TYR A 91 -9.09 14.11 -0.30
N LEU A 92 -10.37 14.49 -0.23
CA LEU A 92 -11.48 13.55 -0.38
C LEU A 92 -12.08 13.68 -1.78
N GLU A 93 -12.37 12.57 -2.42
CA GLU A 93 -12.99 12.54 -3.75
C GLU A 93 -14.29 11.75 -3.73
N ARG A 94 -15.32 12.29 -4.38
CA ARG A 94 -16.64 11.65 -4.42
C ARG A 94 -16.53 10.28 -5.09
N VAL A 95 -17.09 9.26 -4.45
CA VAL A 95 -17.20 7.91 -5.05
C VAL A 95 -18.18 7.93 -6.23
N PHE A 96 -19.26 8.71 -6.12
CA PHE A 96 -20.29 8.83 -7.14
C PHE A 96 -20.41 10.26 -7.64
N GLY A 97 -20.14 10.46 -8.93
CA GLY A 97 -20.18 11.77 -9.58
C GLY A 97 -18.83 12.48 -9.54
N THR A 98 -18.85 13.80 -9.65
CA THR A 98 -17.64 14.64 -9.66
C THR A 98 -17.62 15.54 -8.44
N GLY A 99 -16.47 15.65 -7.77
CA GLY A 99 -16.28 16.60 -6.68
C GLY A 99 -15.15 16.19 -5.76
N ARG A 100 -14.43 17.20 -5.26
CA ARG A 100 -13.37 17.03 -4.27
C ARG A 100 -13.59 17.96 -3.09
N LEU A 101 -13.22 17.48 -1.91
CA LEU A 101 -13.13 18.27 -0.69
C LEU A 101 -11.68 18.29 -0.22
N THR A 102 -11.25 19.41 0.36
CA THR A 102 -9.96 19.48 1.04
C THR A 102 -10.06 18.73 2.37
N LEU A 103 -8.92 18.42 2.98
CA LEU A 103 -8.89 17.77 4.29
C LEU A 103 -9.54 18.64 5.38
N GLU A 104 -9.48 19.97 5.24
CA GLU A 104 -10.11 20.91 6.18
C GLU A 104 -11.63 20.72 6.24
N ASN A 105 -12.25 20.25 5.16
CA ASN A 105 -13.68 19.95 5.15
C ASN A 105 -14.05 18.79 6.06
N LEU A 106 -13.11 18.01 6.62
CA LEU A 106 -13.43 17.00 7.65
C LEU A 106 -13.59 17.62 9.04
N ARG A 107 -12.99 18.78 9.30
CA ARG A 107 -12.83 19.32 10.64
C ARG A 107 -14.17 19.62 11.29
N GLY A 108 -14.44 18.94 12.40
CA GLY A 108 -15.64 19.11 13.22
C GLY A 108 -16.92 18.48 12.66
N ARG A 109 -16.88 17.89 11.45
CA ARG A 109 -18.04 17.24 10.81
C ARG A 109 -18.28 15.85 11.39
N TYR A 110 -19.56 15.49 11.47
CA TYR A 110 -19.98 14.14 11.83
C TYR A 110 -19.83 13.20 10.65
N VAL A 111 -18.90 12.25 10.78
CA VAL A 111 -18.51 11.32 9.72
C VAL A 111 -18.87 9.89 10.10
N ALA A 112 -19.40 9.13 9.14
CA ALA A 112 -19.42 7.67 9.23
C ALA A 112 -18.33 7.09 8.34
N ALA A 113 -17.57 6.13 8.87
CA ALA A 113 -16.57 5.41 8.10
C ALA A 113 -17.09 4.03 7.67
N ILE A 114 -16.65 3.55 6.52
CA ILE A 114 -16.86 2.17 6.07
C ILE A 114 -15.59 1.67 5.37
N SER A 115 -15.12 0.48 5.72
CA SER A 115 -13.91 -0.07 5.10
C SER A 115 -13.84 -1.60 5.14
N ALA A 116 -13.10 -2.17 4.19
CA ALA A 116 -12.78 -3.58 4.07
C ALA A 116 -11.27 -3.73 3.82
N ILE A 117 -10.48 -3.27 4.80
CA ILE A 117 -9.01 -3.29 4.80
C ILE A 117 -8.45 -4.07 6.00
N ALA A 118 -7.17 -4.43 5.94
CA ALA A 118 -6.51 -5.24 6.97
C ALA A 118 -6.43 -4.57 8.37
N VAL A 119 -6.33 -3.23 8.45
CA VAL A 119 -6.21 -2.50 9.72
C VAL A 119 -7.19 -1.31 9.75
N PRO A 120 -8.50 -1.56 9.98
CA PRO A 120 -9.52 -0.52 9.97
C PRO A 120 -9.31 0.58 11.03
N GLU A 121 -8.73 0.23 12.17
CA GLU A 121 -8.48 1.17 13.28
C GLU A 121 -7.52 2.28 12.86
N SER A 122 -6.52 1.96 12.02
CA SER A 122 -5.60 2.96 11.48
C SER A 122 -6.31 3.97 10.60
N PHE A 123 -7.30 3.53 9.82
CA PHE A 123 -8.08 4.41 8.95
C PHE A 123 -9.00 5.32 9.77
N GLU A 124 -9.67 4.77 10.78
CA GLU A 124 -10.49 5.57 11.71
C GLU A 124 -9.66 6.60 12.47
N GLY A 125 -8.47 6.20 12.97
CA GLY A 125 -7.52 7.08 13.63
C GLY A 125 -7.12 8.25 12.73
N LEU A 126 -6.78 7.96 11.47
CA LEU A 126 -6.43 9.00 10.49
C LEU A 126 -7.55 10.02 10.27
N LEU A 127 -8.81 9.57 10.15
CA LEU A 127 -9.95 10.50 10.01
C LEU A 127 -10.11 11.40 11.25
N LYS A 128 -9.92 10.85 12.45
CA LYS A 128 -9.96 11.61 13.71
C LYS A 128 -8.81 12.61 13.81
N GLU A 129 -7.60 12.22 13.40
CA GLU A 129 -6.43 13.11 13.34
C GLU A 129 -6.65 14.30 12.38
N LEU A 130 -7.33 14.06 11.26
CA LEU A 130 -7.78 15.09 10.32
C LEU A 130 -8.93 15.96 10.87
N GLY A 131 -9.41 15.69 12.08
CA GLY A 131 -10.40 16.48 12.79
C GLY A 131 -11.85 16.05 12.60
N ALA A 132 -12.11 14.90 11.97
CA ALA A 132 -13.47 14.36 11.85
C ALA A 132 -14.01 13.88 13.21
N LYS A 133 -15.31 14.08 13.43
CA LYS A 133 -16.04 13.39 14.50
C LYS A 133 -16.59 12.09 13.94
N VAL A 134 -15.78 11.02 14.02
CA VAL A 134 -16.22 9.71 13.53
C VAL A 134 -17.25 9.12 14.49
N GLU A 135 -18.52 9.11 14.10
CA GLU A 135 -19.65 8.63 14.90
C GLU A 135 -19.71 7.11 14.98
N PHE A 136 -19.47 6.45 13.85
CA PHE A 136 -19.31 5.01 13.79
C PHE A 136 -18.51 4.60 12.55
N HIS A 137 -17.83 3.46 12.69
CA HIS A 137 -17.11 2.82 11.62
C HIS A 137 -17.68 1.42 11.38
N ARG A 138 -18.14 1.16 10.16
CA ARG A 138 -18.53 -0.18 9.74
C ARG A 138 -17.35 -0.89 9.07
N THR A 139 -16.83 -1.91 9.73
CA THR A 139 -15.70 -2.70 9.23
C THR A 139 -16.16 -4.02 8.63
N PHE A 140 -15.43 -4.48 7.62
CA PHE A 140 -15.59 -5.77 6.95
C PHE A 140 -14.23 -6.47 6.83
N THR A 141 -14.23 -7.75 6.48
CA THR A 141 -12.99 -8.49 6.18
C THR A 141 -12.27 -7.86 4.98
N ASP A 142 -10.94 -7.92 4.96
CA ASP A 142 -10.16 -7.36 3.84
C ASP A 142 -10.64 -7.93 2.50
N HIS A 143 -10.75 -7.07 1.50
CA HIS A 143 -11.28 -7.39 0.17
C HIS A 143 -12.76 -7.81 0.12
N HIS A 144 -13.57 -7.47 1.13
CA HIS A 144 -15.02 -7.78 1.13
C HIS A 144 -15.74 -7.22 -0.12
N PRO A 145 -16.53 -8.05 -0.84
CA PRO A 145 -17.40 -7.59 -1.91
C PRO A 145 -18.68 -6.98 -1.34
N PHE A 146 -18.73 -5.65 -1.26
CA PHE A 146 -19.90 -4.93 -0.73
C PHE A 146 -21.17 -5.24 -1.52
N THR A 147 -22.21 -5.67 -0.82
CA THR A 147 -23.53 -5.88 -1.43
C THR A 147 -24.37 -4.61 -1.40
N GLN A 148 -25.29 -4.47 -2.37
CA GLN A 148 -26.24 -3.34 -2.41
C GLN A 148 -27.00 -3.17 -1.09
N ARG A 149 -27.49 -4.29 -0.52
CA ARG A 149 -28.23 -4.28 0.75
C ARG A 149 -27.40 -3.78 1.93
N GLU A 150 -26.11 -4.09 1.95
CA GLU A 150 -25.22 -3.63 3.02
C GLU A 150 -24.98 -2.12 2.93
N VAL A 151 -24.75 -1.63 1.71
CA VAL A 151 -24.57 -0.20 1.44
C VAL A 151 -25.83 0.59 1.74
N ASP A 152 -27.00 0.14 1.26
CA ASP A 152 -28.28 0.81 1.52
C ASP A 152 -28.58 0.83 3.03
N ARG A 153 -28.33 -0.27 3.75
CA ARG A 153 -28.51 -0.31 5.22
C ARG A 153 -27.54 0.64 5.93
N PHE A 154 -26.30 0.75 5.47
CA PHE A 154 -25.33 1.68 6.02
C PHE A 154 -25.77 3.13 5.77
N MET A 155 -26.28 3.43 4.57
CA MET A 155 -26.86 4.71 4.19
C MET A 155 -28.02 5.11 5.11
N THR A 156 -29.01 4.22 5.31
CA THR A 156 -30.14 4.46 6.22
C THR A 156 -29.67 4.78 7.63
N ARG A 157 -28.65 4.07 8.13
CA ARG A 157 -28.07 4.34 9.45
C ARG A 157 -27.39 5.70 9.51
N CYS A 158 -26.74 6.14 8.43
CA CYS A 158 -26.13 7.46 8.35
C CYS A 158 -27.18 8.58 8.46
N ILE A 159 -28.29 8.44 7.74
CA ILE A 159 -29.42 9.38 7.80
C ILE A 159 -30.01 9.45 9.21
N GLN A 160 -30.25 8.29 9.85
CA GLN A 160 -30.79 8.22 11.22
C GLN A 160 -29.89 8.84 12.30
N ARG A 161 -28.62 9.09 11.97
CA ARG A 161 -27.60 9.60 12.88
C ARG A 161 -27.14 11.01 12.48
N ASP A 162 -27.83 11.65 11.55
CA ASP A 162 -27.50 12.97 11.03
C ASP A 162 -26.03 13.09 10.58
N ILE A 163 -25.52 12.01 9.96
CA ILE A 163 -24.15 11.97 9.42
C ILE A 163 -24.06 12.94 8.25
N GLU A 164 -23.05 13.80 8.28
CA GLU A 164 -22.85 14.80 7.25
C GLU A 164 -22.06 14.28 6.05
N LEU A 165 -21.26 13.22 6.27
CA LEU A 165 -20.34 12.70 5.28
C LEU A 165 -20.04 11.22 5.52
N ILE A 166 -20.01 10.41 4.47
CA ILE A 166 -19.47 9.05 4.52
C ILE A 166 -18.06 9.06 3.94
N VAL A 167 -17.11 8.42 4.63
CA VAL A 167 -15.74 8.26 4.15
C VAL A 167 -15.33 6.80 4.09
N THR A 168 -14.75 6.38 2.96
CA THR A 168 -14.21 5.04 2.70
C THR A 168 -12.77 5.12 2.19
N THR A 169 -12.14 3.97 1.96
CA THR A 169 -10.81 3.91 1.32
C THR A 169 -10.93 3.92 -0.20
N GLU A 170 -9.88 4.37 -0.90
CA GLU A 170 -9.83 4.33 -2.37
C GLU A 170 -9.98 2.90 -2.91
N LYS A 171 -9.33 1.93 -2.26
CA LYS A 171 -9.42 0.49 -2.59
C LYS A 171 -10.85 -0.06 -2.45
N ASP A 172 -11.63 0.45 -1.50
CA ASP A 172 -13.01 0.03 -1.28
C ASP A 172 -14.00 0.76 -2.19
N ALA A 173 -13.72 2.02 -2.53
CA ALA A 173 -14.56 2.83 -3.41
C ALA A 173 -14.80 2.17 -4.78
N VAL A 174 -13.79 1.54 -5.36
CA VAL A 174 -13.92 0.85 -6.67
C VAL A 174 -14.85 -0.37 -6.62
N ARG A 175 -15.12 -0.91 -5.43
CA ARG A 175 -16.05 -2.04 -5.22
C ARG A 175 -17.42 -1.61 -4.71
N PHE A 176 -17.60 -0.31 -4.44
CA PHE A 176 -18.78 0.18 -3.75
C PHE A 176 -19.96 0.24 -4.74
N PRO A 177 -21.03 -0.55 -4.53
CA PRO A 177 -22.22 -0.42 -5.36
C PRO A 177 -22.86 0.94 -5.11
N ARG A 178 -23.45 1.53 -6.15
CA ARG A 178 -24.17 2.80 -6.03
C ARG A 178 -25.40 2.61 -5.14
N PRO A 179 -25.54 3.33 -4.01
CA PRO A 179 -26.75 3.27 -3.19
C PRO A 179 -28.01 3.54 -3.99
N SER A 180 -29.13 2.94 -3.58
CA SER A 180 -30.44 3.20 -4.20
C SER A 180 -30.86 4.66 -4.03
N GLU A 181 -30.55 5.26 -2.88
CA GLU A 181 -30.74 6.67 -2.53
C GLU A 181 -29.41 7.22 -2.01
N LEU A 182 -29.02 8.43 -2.46
CA LEU A 182 -27.74 9.07 -2.12
C LEU A 182 -27.97 10.38 -1.35
N ASP A 183 -28.64 10.32 -0.20
CA ASP A 183 -28.91 11.44 0.71
C ASP A 183 -27.67 12.00 1.44
N VAL A 184 -26.62 11.19 1.57
CA VAL A 184 -25.34 11.50 2.18
C VAL A 184 -24.26 11.15 1.18
N ASP A 185 -23.44 12.12 0.81
CA ASP A 185 -22.35 11.90 -0.12
C ASP A 185 -21.30 10.94 0.46
N ILE A 186 -20.82 10.05 -0.41
CA ILE A 186 -19.75 9.10 -0.10
C ILE A 186 -18.47 9.58 -0.79
N TYR A 187 -17.41 9.72 0.00
CA TYR A 187 -16.08 10.07 -0.49
C TYR A 187 -15.08 8.99 -0.13
N PHE A 188 -14.05 8.84 -0.95
CA PHE A 188 -12.83 8.17 -0.52
C PHE A 188 -11.76 9.18 -0.12
N LEU A 189 -10.95 8.82 0.87
CA LEU A 189 -9.76 9.59 1.22
C LEU A 189 -8.62 9.20 0.28
N ARG A 190 -8.14 10.14 -0.53
CA ARG A 190 -6.93 9.96 -1.34
C ARG A 190 -5.72 10.06 -0.42
N ILE A 191 -4.90 9.02 -0.42
CA ILE A 191 -3.67 8.94 0.36
C ILE A 191 -2.55 8.64 -0.63
N GLU A 192 -1.47 9.41 -0.54
CA GLU A 192 -0.28 9.18 -1.34
C GLU A 192 0.89 8.80 -0.44
N VAL A 193 1.91 8.18 -1.03
CA VAL A 193 3.17 7.91 -0.34
C VAL A 193 4.04 9.15 -0.52
N GLU A 194 4.43 9.76 0.59
CA GLU A 194 5.39 10.86 0.61
C GLU A 194 6.75 10.34 1.06
N ILE A 195 7.80 10.73 0.34
CA ILE A 195 9.19 10.40 0.69
C ILE A 195 9.71 11.48 1.63
N LEU A 196 9.96 11.12 2.88
CA LEU A 196 10.54 12.00 3.90
C LEU A 196 12.06 12.09 3.78
N ARG A 197 12.71 11.00 3.36
CA ARG A 197 14.17 10.91 3.16
C ARG A 197 14.50 9.93 2.05
N GLY A 198 15.56 10.23 1.30
CA GLY A 198 16.04 9.37 0.21
C GLY A 198 15.31 9.64 -1.11
N GLN A 199 14.86 10.89 -1.33
CA GLN A 199 14.26 11.30 -2.59
C GLN A 199 15.21 11.07 -3.77
N ASP A 200 16.49 11.36 -3.59
CA ASP A 200 17.54 11.12 -4.57
C ASP A 200 17.78 9.62 -4.84
N ILE A 201 17.65 8.78 -3.80
CA ILE A 201 17.71 7.32 -3.92
C ILE A 201 16.54 6.84 -4.77
N TRP A 202 15.33 7.31 -4.47
CA TRP A 202 14.12 6.96 -5.21
C TRP A 202 14.21 7.39 -6.68
N GLU A 203 14.64 8.61 -6.97
CA GLU A 203 14.82 9.11 -8.34
C GLU A 203 15.82 8.24 -9.12
N ARG A 204 16.99 7.95 -8.54
CA ARG A 204 17.96 7.02 -9.16
C ARG A 204 17.39 5.63 -9.37
N PHE A 205 16.60 5.12 -8.43
CA PHE A 205 15.97 3.81 -8.54
C PHE A 205 14.97 3.78 -9.70
N ILE A 206 14.08 4.78 -9.78
CA ILE A 206 13.11 4.93 -10.87
C ILE A 206 13.81 5.07 -12.22
N ASP A 207 14.83 5.92 -12.32
CA ASP A 207 15.58 6.11 -13.56
C ASP A 207 16.20 4.79 -14.04
N ARG A 208 16.73 3.97 -13.13
CA ARG A 208 17.33 2.66 -13.47
C ARG A 208 16.33 1.62 -13.97
N ILE A 209 15.08 1.66 -13.50
CA ILE A 209 14.05 0.68 -13.88
C ILE A 209 13.13 1.17 -15.00
N ALA A 210 13.05 2.48 -15.24
CA ALA A 210 12.20 3.08 -16.27
C ALA A 210 12.96 3.45 -17.55
N SER A 211 14.30 3.55 -17.50
CA SER A 211 15.09 3.83 -18.69
C SER A 211 15.26 2.58 -19.56
N PRO A 212 15.06 2.68 -20.89
CA PRO A 212 15.36 1.60 -21.82
C PRO A 212 16.81 1.19 -21.65
N ARG A 213 17.03 -0.11 -21.48
CA ARG A 213 18.38 -0.65 -21.45
C ARG A 213 18.75 -1.06 -22.86
N ASP A 214 19.94 -0.64 -23.30
CA ASP A 214 20.63 -1.30 -24.40
C ASP A 214 20.94 -2.73 -23.95
N ARG A 215 19.96 -3.64 -24.08
CA ARG A 215 20.21 -5.07 -23.91
C ARG A 215 21.15 -5.46 -25.03
N ALA A 216 22.41 -5.76 -24.69
CA ALA A 216 23.27 -6.49 -25.60
C ALA A 216 22.50 -7.75 -26.05
N PRO A 217 22.45 -8.07 -27.35
CA PRO A 217 21.65 -9.17 -27.86
C PRO A 217 22.03 -10.47 -27.14
N ALA A 218 21.00 -11.13 -26.63
CA ALA A 218 20.99 -12.38 -25.88
C ALA A 218 22.23 -13.27 -26.08
N ASP A 219 23.09 -13.35 -25.06
CA ASP A 219 24.11 -14.40 -24.99
C ASP A 219 23.54 -15.59 -24.19
N LEU A 220 23.50 -16.74 -24.86
CA LEU A 220 23.52 -18.13 -24.34
C LEU A 220 22.25 -18.88 -23.91
N ALA A 221 21.03 -18.34 -23.98
CA ALA A 221 19.82 -19.18 -23.80
C ALA A 221 19.30 -19.78 -25.11
N GLU A 222 19.40 -19.06 -26.23
CA GLU A 222 18.88 -19.54 -27.52
C GLU A 222 19.77 -20.58 -28.22
N GLN A 223 21.07 -20.65 -27.88
CA GLN A 223 21.97 -21.66 -28.47
C GLN A 223 21.82 -23.06 -27.87
N ARG A 224 21.21 -23.21 -26.70
CA ARG A 224 20.96 -24.55 -26.09
C ARG A 224 19.69 -25.22 -26.60
N LEU A 225 18.77 -24.49 -27.23
CA LEU A 225 17.55 -25.04 -27.82
C LEU A 225 17.70 -25.46 -29.29
N ILE A 226 18.83 -25.13 -29.93
CA ILE A 226 19.09 -25.45 -31.35
C ILE A 226 19.93 -26.72 -31.52
N LEU A 227 20.51 -27.29 -30.45
CA LEU A 227 21.40 -28.46 -30.54
C LEU A 227 20.80 -29.81 -30.12
N ASP A 228 19.51 -29.89 -29.76
CA ASP A 228 18.80 -31.18 -29.58
C ASP A 228 17.65 -31.33 -30.59
N PRO A 229 17.93 -31.71 -31.85
CA PRO A 229 16.92 -32.30 -32.69
C PRO A 229 16.79 -33.78 -32.32
N ILE A 230 15.69 -34.11 -31.64
CA ILE A 230 14.96 -35.38 -31.80
C ILE A 230 15.81 -36.67 -31.75
N GLY A 231 15.75 -37.34 -30.60
CA GLY A 231 15.62 -38.80 -30.49
C GLY A 231 16.58 -39.71 -31.27
N SER A 232 17.46 -40.39 -30.52
CA SER A 232 17.84 -41.78 -30.75
C SER A 232 18.21 -42.45 -29.44
#